data_AF-A0A453QJZ7-F1
#
_entry.id   AF-A0A453QJZ7-F1
#
_cell.length_a   1.000
_cell.length_b   1.000
_cell.length_c   1.000
_cell.angle_alpha   90.00
_cell.angle_beta   90.00
_cell.angle_gamma   90.00
#
_symmetry.space_group_name_H-M   'P 1'
#
loop_
_entity.id
_entity.type
_entity.pdbx_description
1 polymer ?
#
loop_
_entity_poly.entity_id
_entity_poly.type
_entity_poly.pdbx_seq_one_letter_code
_entity_poly.pdbx_strand_id
1 'polypeptide(L)'
;VAKAVLEELEKVMSDYGYSIEHILMVDIIPDAAVRRAMNDINAAQRLQLASVYKGEAEKIHLVKKAEGEAEAKYLSGVGIAKQRQAITDGLRENILNFSHSVSGTSAKEVMDLIMVTQYFDTIKELGDNSKTTTVFIPHGPGHVKDIGDQIRTGMMEASSSGL
;
A
#
# COMPACT_ATOMS: atom_id res chain seq x y z
N VAL A 1 18.35 -25.40 -49.45
CA VAL A 1 19.74 -25.73 -49.88
C VAL A 1 19.89 -27.22 -50.18
N ALA A 2 19.72 -28.14 -49.21
CA ALA A 2 19.89 -29.58 -49.45
C ALA A 2 19.07 -30.14 -50.63
N LYS A 3 17.79 -29.75 -50.74
CA LYS A 3 16.92 -30.17 -51.85
C LYS A 3 17.39 -29.67 -53.22
N ALA A 4 17.89 -28.44 -53.29
CA ALA A 4 18.41 -27.85 -54.52
C ALA A 4 19.69 -28.56 -54.98
N VAL A 5 20.56 -28.92 -54.04
CA VAL A 5 21.79 -29.69 -54.33
C VAL A 5 21.44 -31.12 -54.80
N LEU A 6 20.40 -31.74 -54.22
CA LEU A 6 19.96 -33.07 -54.63
C LEU A 6 19.44 -33.09 -56.06
N GLU A 7 18.56 -32.16 -56.45
CA GLU A 7 18.03 -32.07 -57.82
C GLU A 7 19.15 -31.89 -58.86
N GLU A 8 20.17 -31.10 -58.54
CA GLU A 8 21.28 -30.81 -59.43
C GLU A 8 22.22 -32.02 -59.59
N LEU A 9 22.46 -32.74 -58.50
CA LEU A 9 23.33 -33.93 -58.48
C LEU A 9 22.64 -35.16 -59.11
N GLU A 10 21.34 -35.32 -58.89
CA GLU A 10 20.53 -36.42 -59.44
C GLU A 10 20.50 -36.38 -60.97
N LYS A 11 20.43 -35.18 -61.56
CA LYS A 11 20.45 -35.00 -63.01
C LYS A 11 21.76 -35.47 -63.66
N VAL A 12 22.89 -35.21 -63.01
CA VAL A 12 24.22 -35.62 -63.52
C VAL A 12 24.48 -37.11 -63.25
N MET A 13 24.06 -37.63 -62.10
CA MET A 13 24.30 -39.03 -61.71
C MET A 13 23.37 -40.02 -62.41
N SER A 14 22.18 -39.57 -62.83
CA SER A 14 21.25 -40.30 -63.69
C SER A 14 21.92 -40.79 -64.98
N ASP A 15 22.74 -39.95 -65.61
CA ASP A 15 23.43 -40.27 -66.87
C ASP A 15 24.46 -41.41 -66.71
N TYR A 16 24.91 -41.65 -65.48
CA TYR A 16 25.82 -42.75 -65.12
C TYR A 16 25.09 -43.96 -64.50
N GLY A 17 23.76 -43.93 -64.43
CA GLY A 17 22.93 -45.02 -63.91
C GLY A 17 22.86 -45.11 -62.39
N TYR A 18 23.26 -44.05 -61.66
CA TYR A 18 23.15 -43.98 -60.20
C TYR A 18 21.91 -43.19 -59.79
N SER A 19 21.14 -43.70 -58.82
CA SER A 19 20.00 -43.01 -58.20
C SER A 19 20.36 -42.64 -56.76
N ILE A 20 20.20 -41.35 -56.42
CA ILE A 20 20.48 -40.82 -55.08
C ILE A 20 19.18 -40.77 -54.29
N GLU A 21 19.03 -41.64 -53.29
CA GLU A 21 17.82 -41.71 -52.48
C GLU A 21 17.77 -40.62 -51.40
N HIS A 22 18.91 -40.36 -50.73
CA HIS A 22 19.02 -39.32 -49.71
C HIS A 22 20.40 -38.64 -49.71
N ILE A 23 20.41 -37.33 -49.49
CA ILE A 23 21.61 -36.55 -49.19
C ILE A 23 21.52 -36.07 -47.73
N LEU A 24 22.53 -36.41 -46.93
CA LEU A 24 22.70 -35.84 -45.60
C LEU A 24 23.58 -34.59 -45.68
N MET A 25 23.05 -33.47 -45.22
CA MET A 25 23.83 -32.26 -45.00
C MET A 25 24.42 -32.32 -43.59
N VAL A 26 25.75 -32.38 -43.51
CA VAL A 26 26.44 -32.61 -42.22
C VAL A 26 26.54 -31.32 -41.42
N ASP A 27 27.16 -30.27 -41.98
CA ASP A 27 27.29 -28.97 -41.30
C ASP A 27 27.30 -27.80 -42.30
N ILE A 28 26.52 -26.75 -42.00
CA ILE A 28 26.66 -25.44 -42.65
C ILE A 28 27.35 -24.51 -41.67
N ILE A 29 28.57 -24.11 -42.01
CA ILE A 29 29.36 -23.19 -41.20
C ILE A 29 29.29 -21.82 -41.86
N PRO A 30 28.43 -20.89 -41.40
CA PRO A 30 28.45 -19.52 -41.89
C PRO A 30 29.73 -18.82 -41.45
N ASP A 31 30.08 -17.78 -42.20
CA ASP A 31 31.23 -16.93 -41.91
C ASP A 31 31.19 -16.43 -40.44
N ALA A 32 32.37 -16.33 -39.83
CA ALA A 32 32.50 -15.97 -38.43
C ALA A 32 31.90 -14.58 -38.12
N ALA A 33 31.99 -13.63 -39.06
CA ALA A 33 31.40 -12.30 -38.92
C ALA A 33 29.86 -12.38 -38.92
N VAL A 34 29.28 -13.17 -39.82
CA VAL A 34 27.82 -13.36 -39.91
C VAL A 34 27.29 -14.03 -38.64
N ARG A 35 27.99 -15.04 -38.13
CA ARG A 35 27.58 -15.75 -36.90
C ARG A 35 27.58 -14.83 -35.67
N ARG A 36 28.60 -13.98 -35.53
CA ARG A 36 28.66 -12.98 -34.45
C ARG A 36 27.52 -11.98 -34.58
N ALA A 37 27.34 -11.38 -35.77
CA ALA A 37 26.26 -10.44 -36.01
C ALA A 37 24.88 -11.04 -35.74
N MET A 38 24.63 -12.28 -36.18
CA MET A 38 23.38 -12.99 -35.89
C MET A 38 23.19 -13.25 -34.39
N ASN A 39 24.25 -13.59 -33.66
CA ASN A 39 24.16 -13.79 -32.22
C ASN A 39 23.86 -12.48 -31.50
N ASP A 40 24.54 -11.40 -31.87
CA ASP A 40 24.34 -10.07 -31.30
C ASP A 40 22.91 -9.56 -31.55
N ILE A 41 22.36 -9.76 -32.76
CA ILE A 41 20.97 -9.41 -33.08
C ILE A 41 20.00 -10.22 -32.21
N ASN A 42 20.20 -11.52 -32.08
CA ASN A 42 19.33 -12.37 -31.26
C ASN A 42 19.43 -12.03 -29.77
N ALA A 43 20.63 -11.73 -29.29
CA ALA A 43 20.88 -11.30 -27.92
C ALA A 43 20.19 -9.96 -27.65
N ALA A 44 20.32 -8.98 -28.55
CA ALA A 44 19.68 -7.67 -28.45
C ALA A 44 18.14 -7.79 -28.46
N GLN A 45 17.58 -8.60 -29.37
CA GLN A 45 16.14 -8.84 -29.42
C GLN A 45 15.61 -9.49 -28.14
N ARG A 46 16.32 -10.51 -27.61
CA ARG A 46 15.97 -11.14 -26.33
C ARG A 46 16.06 -10.16 -25.17
N LEU A 47 17.11 -9.33 -25.11
CA LEU A 47 17.28 -8.30 -24.10
C LEU A 47 16.19 -7.24 -24.16
N GLN A 48 15.81 -6.80 -25.36
CA GLN A 48 14.74 -5.83 -25.55
C GLN A 48 13.41 -6.38 -25.04
N LEU A 49 13.06 -7.61 -25.44
CA LEU A 49 11.85 -8.28 -24.99
C LEU A 49 11.84 -8.50 -23.48
N ALA A 50 12.97 -8.92 -22.88
CA ALA A 50 13.11 -9.03 -21.44
C ALA A 50 12.95 -7.67 -20.73
N SER A 51 13.47 -6.59 -21.32
CA SER A 51 13.37 -5.24 -20.77
C SER A 51 11.94 -4.71 -20.81
N VAL A 52 11.19 -4.99 -21.89
CA VAL A 52 9.77 -4.65 -21.99
C VAL A 52 8.97 -5.36 -20.90
N TYR A 53 9.14 -6.67 -20.76
CA TYR A 53 8.45 -7.42 -19.70
C TYR A 53 8.83 -6.95 -18.30
N LYS A 54 10.11 -6.63 -18.08
CA LYS A 54 10.56 -6.08 -16.79
C LYS A 54 9.91 -4.72 -16.51
N GLY A 55 9.86 -3.82 -17.49
CA GLY A 55 9.22 -2.52 -17.34
C GLY A 55 7.72 -2.62 -17.09
N GLU A 56 7.03 -3.52 -17.77
CA GLU A 56 5.61 -3.81 -17.52
C GLU A 56 5.38 -4.39 -16.12
N ALA A 57 6.22 -5.33 -15.68
CA ALA A 57 6.15 -5.89 -14.34
C ALA A 57 6.38 -4.82 -13.26
N GLU A 58 7.37 -3.94 -13.44
CA GLU A 58 7.64 -2.83 -12.52
C GLU A 58 6.47 -1.84 -12.47
N LYS A 59 5.86 -1.52 -13.63
CA LYS A 59 4.66 -0.68 -13.69
C LYS A 59 3.50 -1.31 -12.92
N ILE A 60 3.22 -2.59 -13.15
CA ILE A 60 2.14 -3.31 -12.45
C ILE A 60 2.43 -3.32 -10.94
N HIS A 61 3.66 -3.62 -10.54
CA HIS A 61 4.05 -3.65 -9.14
C HIS A 61 3.86 -2.30 -8.46
N LEU A 62 4.30 -1.20 -9.10
CA LEU A 62 4.17 0.15 -8.55
C LEU A 62 2.70 0.59 -8.44
N VAL A 63 1.90 0.34 -9.47
CA VAL A 63 0.46 0.68 -9.46
C VAL A 63 -0.25 -0.13 -8.37
N LYS A 64 -0.01 -1.43 -8.27
CA LYS A 64 -0.64 -2.28 -7.24
C LYS A 64 -0.23 -1.89 -5.84
N LYS A 65 1.03 -1.51 -5.64
CA LYS A 65 1.49 -0.97 -4.36
C LYS A 65 0.77 0.32 -4.00
N ALA A 66 0.66 1.26 -4.94
CA ALA A 66 -0.04 2.53 -4.72
C ALA A 66 -1.54 2.33 -4.44
N GLU A 67 -2.20 1.42 -5.17
CA GLU A 67 -3.59 1.03 -4.92
C GLU A 67 -3.76 0.46 -3.51
N GLY A 68 -2.89 -0.48 -3.10
CA GLY A 68 -2.91 -1.06 -1.76
C GLY A 68 -2.66 -0.04 -0.65
N GLU A 69 -1.74 0.91 -0.84
CA GLU A 69 -1.49 1.99 0.13
C GLU A 69 -2.68 2.94 0.25
N ALA A 70 -3.35 3.25 -0.87
CA ALA A 70 -4.55 4.09 -0.87
C ALA A 70 -5.72 3.38 -0.15
N GLU A 71 -5.94 2.10 -0.46
CA GLU A 71 -6.99 1.30 0.16
C GLU A 71 -6.76 1.09 1.66
N ALA A 72 -5.50 0.84 2.08
CA ALA A 72 -5.15 0.75 3.48
C ALA A 72 -5.43 2.05 4.25
N LYS A 73 -5.10 3.21 3.67
CA LYS A 73 -5.43 4.52 4.27
C LYS A 73 -6.94 4.75 4.35
N TYR A 74 -7.68 4.37 3.31
CA TYR A 74 -9.14 4.47 3.30
C TYR A 74 -9.77 3.62 4.40
N LEU A 75 -9.40 2.33 4.48
CA LEU A 75 -9.89 1.41 5.50
C LEU A 75 -9.52 1.86 6.92
N SER A 76 -8.31 2.39 7.12
CA SER A 76 -7.88 2.99 8.39
C SER A 76 -8.77 4.19 8.78
N GLY A 77 -9.03 5.09 7.83
CA GLY A 77 -9.93 6.23 8.06
C GLY A 77 -11.36 5.81 8.39
N VAL A 78 -11.90 4.82 7.68
CA VAL A 78 -13.22 4.24 7.96
C VAL A 78 -13.24 3.59 9.36
N GLY A 79 -12.18 2.88 9.73
CA GLY A 79 -12.02 2.27 11.05
C GLY A 79 -12.06 3.31 12.18
N ILE A 80 -11.29 4.39 12.05
CA ILE A 80 -11.27 5.50 13.02
C ILE A 80 -12.64 6.16 13.12
N ALA A 81 -13.32 6.43 12.00
CA ALA A 81 -14.64 7.03 12.01
C ALA A 81 -15.66 6.15 12.73
N LYS A 82 -15.68 4.84 12.42
CA LYS A 82 -16.55 3.86 13.10
C LYS A 82 -16.22 3.74 14.58
N GLN A 83 -14.94 3.74 14.95
CA GLN A 83 -14.50 3.74 16.34
C GLN A 83 -15.02 4.99 17.09
N ARG A 84 -14.88 6.18 16.49
CA ARG A 84 -15.39 7.43 17.09
C ARG A 84 -16.91 7.40 17.27
N GLN A 85 -17.64 6.84 16.31
CA GLN A 85 -19.08 6.67 16.42
C GLN A 85 -19.44 5.73 17.58
N ALA A 86 -18.81 4.56 17.67
CA ALA A 86 -19.04 3.61 18.76
C ALA A 86 -18.71 4.21 20.14
N ILE A 87 -17.64 5.01 20.26
CA ILE A 87 -17.30 5.73 21.49
C ILE A 87 -18.41 6.73 21.86
N THR A 88 -18.87 7.52 20.89
CA THR A 88 -19.90 8.55 21.12
C THR A 88 -21.23 7.91 21.54
N ASP A 89 -21.63 6.83 20.87
CA ASP A 89 -22.85 6.10 21.19
C ASP A 89 -22.75 5.46 22.59
N GLY A 90 -21.61 4.87 22.92
CA GLY A 90 -21.35 4.32 24.25
C GLY A 90 -21.34 5.38 25.35
N LEU A 91 -20.76 6.56 25.11
CA LEU A 91 -20.81 7.69 26.07
C LEU A 91 -22.24 8.18 26.28
N ARG A 92 -23.04 8.28 25.21
CA ARG A 92 -24.46 8.66 25.31
C ARG A 92 -25.24 7.65 26.14
N GLU A 93 -25.03 6.35 25.91
CA GLU A 93 -25.66 5.29 26.69
C GLU A 93 -25.24 5.35 28.17
N ASN A 94 -23.95 5.54 28.43
CA ASN A 94 -23.42 5.70 29.79
C ASN A 94 -24.07 6.90 30.51
N ILE A 95 -24.22 8.05 29.84
CA ILE A 95 -24.86 9.24 30.43
C ILE A 95 -26.33 8.95 30.78
N LEU A 96 -27.08 8.30 29.88
CA LEU A 96 -28.48 7.93 30.12
C LEU A 96 -28.61 6.96 31.31
N ASN A 97 -27.79 5.90 31.34
CA ASN A 97 -27.79 4.92 32.42
C ASN A 97 -27.44 5.56 33.77
N PHE A 98 -26.43 6.44 33.81
CA PHE A 98 -26.01 7.11 35.04
C PHE A 98 -27.08 8.07 35.56
N SER A 99 -27.70 8.85 34.66
CA SER A 99 -28.80 9.75 34.98
C SER A 99 -30.03 9.05 35.54
N HIS A 100 -30.27 7.78 35.16
CA HIS A 100 -31.37 6.98 35.70
C HIS A 100 -31.02 6.32 37.05
N SER A 101 -29.74 5.98 37.28
CA SER A 101 -29.28 5.28 38.49
C SER A 101 -29.03 6.19 39.70
N VAL A 102 -28.74 7.48 39.48
CA VAL A 102 -28.45 8.44 40.54
C VAL A 102 -29.41 9.63 40.43
N SER A 103 -30.40 9.66 41.32
CA SER A 103 -31.39 10.74 41.37
C SER A 103 -30.75 12.06 41.83
N GLY A 104 -30.71 13.07 40.94
CA GLY A 104 -30.31 14.44 41.27
C GLY A 104 -29.06 14.95 40.54
N THR A 105 -28.36 14.11 39.78
CA THR A 105 -27.14 14.51 39.06
C THR A 105 -27.49 15.11 37.70
N SER A 106 -26.98 16.30 37.40
CA SER A 106 -27.16 16.92 36.09
C SER A 106 -26.27 16.24 35.04
N ALA A 107 -26.72 16.16 33.78
CA ALA A 107 -25.89 15.71 32.66
C ALA A 107 -24.54 16.44 32.58
N LYS A 108 -24.49 17.68 33.09
CA LYS A 108 -23.27 18.50 33.22
C LYS A 108 -22.26 17.91 34.22
N GLU A 109 -22.71 17.41 35.37
CA GLU A 109 -21.84 16.85 36.42
C GLU A 109 -21.26 15.49 36.00
N VAL A 110 -22.05 14.69 35.28
CA VAL A 110 -21.57 13.43 34.68
C VAL A 110 -20.50 13.70 33.62
N MET A 111 -20.69 14.74 32.80
CA MET A 111 -19.71 15.15 31.80
C MET A 111 -18.41 15.65 32.45
N ASP A 112 -18.51 16.44 33.52
CA ASP A 112 -17.33 16.92 34.27
C ASP A 112 -16.55 15.74 34.90
N LEU A 113 -17.23 14.71 35.43
CA LEU A 113 -16.59 13.49 35.94
C LEU A 113 -15.88 12.67 34.83
N ILE A 114 -16.52 12.54 33.65
CA ILE A 114 -15.93 11.86 32.49
C ILE A 114 -14.67 12.60 32.02
N MET A 115 -14.68 13.93 31.96
CA MET A 115 -13.50 14.73 31.58
C MET A 115 -12.33 14.53 32.54
N VAL A 116 -12.59 14.49 33.85
CA VAL A 116 -11.55 14.21 34.85
C VAL A 116 -10.98 12.82 34.67
N THR A 117 -11.81 11.82 34.36
CA THR A 117 -11.37 10.45 34.10
C THR A 117 -10.51 10.37 32.83
N GLN A 118 -10.94 11.04 31.75
CA GLN A 118 -10.20 11.14 30.49
C GLN A 118 -8.84 11.83 30.68
N TYR A 119 -8.77 12.85 31.53
CA TYR A 119 -7.52 13.52 31.90
C TYR A 119 -6.52 12.55 32.55
N PHE A 120 -6.98 11.68 33.46
CA PHE A 120 -6.10 10.69 34.07
C PHE A 120 -5.72 9.55 33.11
N ASP A 121 -6.63 9.08 32.28
CA ASP A 121 -6.35 8.04 31.28
C ASP A 121 -5.34 8.54 30.23
N THR A 122 -5.44 9.79 29.79
CA THR A 122 -4.45 10.39 28.87
C THR A 122 -3.07 10.54 29.51
N ILE A 123 -3.00 10.90 30.79
CA ILE A 123 -1.73 10.91 31.55
C ILE A 123 -1.16 9.49 31.66
N LYS A 124 -1.99 8.48 31.92
CA LYS A 124 -1.56 7.08 32.00
C LYS A 124 -1.03 6.57 30.66
N GLU A 125 -1.75 6.80 29.57
CA GLU A 125 -1.34 6.38 28.23
C GLU A 125 -0.06 7.09 27.75
N LEU A 126 0.10 8.36 28.12
CA LEU A 126 1.33 9.13 27.92
C LEU A 126 2.50 8.57 28.74
N GLY A 127 2.24 8.09 29.96
CA GLY A 127 3.22 7.42 30.82
C GLY A 127 3.63 6.03 30.32
N ASP A 128 2.70 5.27 29.77
CA ASP A 128 2.94 3.92 29.23
C ASP A 128 3.69 3.96 27.88
N ASN A 129 3.48 5.01 27.06
CA ASN A 129 4.27 5.25 25.84
C ASN A 129 5.63 5.89 26.17
N SER A 130 6.54 5.07 26.72
CA SER A 130 7.91 5.39 27.18
C SER A 130 8.88 6.04 26.16
N LYS A 131 8.44 6.48 24.97
CA LYS A 131 9.30 7.18 24.00
C LYS A 131 9.36 8.69 24.30
N THR A 132 10.08 9.02 25.37
CA THR A 132 10.85 10.27 25.53
C THR A 132 10.11 11.57 25.18
N THR A 133 9.11 11.97 25.96
CA THR A 133 8.67 13.38 26.01
C THR A 133 8.42 13.76 27.46
N THR A 134 9.33 14.53 28.07
CA THR A 134 9.11 15.14 29.38
C THR A 134 8.02 16.20 29.24
N VAL A 135 6.77 15.85 29.57
CA VAL A 135 5.63 16.78 29.55
C VAL A 135 5.51 17.42 30.93
N PHE A 136 5.80 18.72 31.03
CA PHE A 136 5.55 19.50 32.25
C PHE A 136 4.05 19.79 32.36
N ILE A 137 3.37 19.06 33.25
CA ILE A 137 1.96 19.29 33.58
C ILE A 137 1.91 20.21 34.81
N PRO A 138 1.37 21.44 34.68
CA PRO A 138 1.13 22.29 35.84
C PRO A 138 0.03 21.65 36.71
N HIS A 139 0.42 21.07 37.84
CA HIS A 139 -0.46 20.35 38.78
C HIS A 139 -0.84 21.27 39.95
N GLY A 140 -1.77 22.17 39.69
CA GLY A 140 -2.41 23.01 40.70
C GLY A 140 -3.89 22.63 40.81
N PRO A 141 -4.48 22.51 42.01
CA PRO A 141 -5.89 22.13 42.19
C PRO A 141 -6.90 23.03 41.46
N GLY A 142 -6.52 24.28 41.14
CA GLY A 142 -7.34 25.21 40.35
C GLY A 142 -7.28 25.00 38.84
N HIS A 143 -6.23 24.35 38.32
CA HIS A 143 -5.98 24.29 36.87
C HIS A 143 -6.94 23.37 36.12
N VAL A 144 -7.51 22.34 36.77
CA VAL A 144 -8.51 21.48 36.12
C VAL A 144 -9.80 22.27 35.84
N LYS A 145 -10.19 23.17 36.75
CA LYS A 145 -11.32 24.07 36.56
C LYS A 145 -11.00 25.11 35.47
N ASP A 146 -9.81 25.70 35.51
CA ASP A 146 -9.38 26.67 34.50
C ASP A 146 -9.32 26.05 33.09
N ILE A 147 -8.83 24.82 32.95
CA ILE A 147 -8.80 24.08 31.68
C ILE A 147 -10.24 23.79 31.20
N GLY A 148 -11.11 23.35 32.09
CA GLY A 148 -12.52 23.11 31.78
C GLY A 148 -13.24 24.38 31.31
N ASP A 149 -12.99 25.51 31.98
CA ASP A 149 -13.56 26.81 31.64
C ASP A 149 -12.97 27.37 30.33
N GLN A 150 -11.68 27.17 30.06
CA GLN A 150 -11.04 27.56 28.79
C GLN A 150 -11.53 26.74 27.60
N ILE A 151 -11.68 25.42 27.73
CA ILE A 151 -12.24 24.56 26.66
C ILE A 151 -13.68 24.95 26.38
N ARG A 152 -14.49 25.17 27.42
CA ARG A 152 -15.89 25.58 27.29
C ARG A 152 -16.01 26.95 26.61
N THR A 153 -15.17 27.91 26.99
CA THR A 153 -15.15 29.25 26.41
C THR A 153 -14.70 29.20 24.95
N GLY A 154 -13.63 28.46 24.64
CA GLY A 154 -13.15 28.31 23.26
C GLY A 154 -14.16 27.61 22.34
N MET A 155 -14.90 26.61 22.83
CA MET A 155 -15.99 26.00 22.07
C MET A 155 -17.15 26.97 21.84
N MET A 156 -17.52 27.75 22.87
CA MET A 156 -18.61 28.73 22.80
C MET A 156 -18.26 29.89 21.84
N GLU A 157 -17.01 30.35 21.88
CA GLU A 157 -16.44 31.37 20.99
C GLU A 157 -16.36 30.87 19.54
N ALA A 158 -15.95 29.62 19.32
CA ALA A 158 -15.96 28.97 18.01
C ALA A 158 -17.38 28.83 17.44
N SER A 159 -18.38 28.50 18.26
CA SER A 159 -19.79 28.48 17.83
C SER A 159 -20.37 29.88 17.60
N SER A 160 -19.83 30.92 18.25
CA SER A 160 -20.24 32.32 18.02
C SER A 160 -19.57 32.96 16.80
N SER A 161 -18.42 32.42 16.39
CA SER A 161 -17.66 32.84 15.19
C SER A 161 -18.05 32.07 13.93
N GLY A 162 -19.15 31.29 13.98
CA GLY A 162 -19.73 30.61 12.83
C GLY A 162 -20.45 31.56 11.87
N LEU A 163 -19.65 32.31 11.09
CA LEU A 163 -19.93 32.74 9.72
C LEU A 163 -19.09 31.85 8.77
#